data_AF-A0A953G2N0-F1
#
_entry.id   AF-A0A953G2N0-F1
#
_cell.length_a   1.000
_cell.length_b   1.000
_cell.length_c   1.000
_cell.angle_alpha   90.00
_cell.angle_beta   90.00
_cell.angle_gamma   90.00
#
_symmetry.space_group_name_H-M   'P 1'
#
loop_
_entity.id
_entity.type
_entity.pdbx_description
1 polymer ?
#
loop_
_entity_poly.entity_id
_entity_poly.type
_entity_poly.pdbx_seq_one_letter_code
_entity_poly.pdbx_strand_id
1 'polypeptide(L)'
;MKGFTDTQLRILEKFKLSCRDIRKIFDDYVDDELAPTLRGRLDTHINQCPRCQEFKATYTLTMDLAAELHEQPVPLEVKNRLRLALNQRLGISLPMATE
;
A
#
# COMPACT_ATOMS: atom_id res chain seq x y z
N MET A 1 -14.71 6.31 -7.09
CA MET A 1 -13.63 5.71 -7.91
C MET A 1 -12.34 6.40 -7.53
N LYS A 2 -11.35 5.69 -6.96
CA LYS A 2 -9.99 6.24 -6.85
C LYS A 2 -9.48 6.45 -8.27
N GLY A 3 -9.02 7.67 -8.59
CA GLY A 3 -8.46 7.97 -9.90
C GLY A 3 -7.11 7.29 -10.07
N PHE A 4 -6.76 6.93 -11.31
CA PHE A 4 -5.43 6.41 -11.62
C PHE A 4 -4.36 7.47 -11.38
N THR A 5 -3.22 7.06 -10.84
CA THR A 5 -2.06 7.97 -10.75
C THR A 5 -1.50 8.24 -12.16
N ASP A 6 -0.86 9.39 -12.36
CA ASP A 6 -0.18 9.73 -13.62
C ASP A 6 0.88 8.65 -13.99
N THR A 7 1.53 8.06 -12.99
CA THR A 7 2.45 6.92 -13.18
C THR A 7 1.72 5.68 -13.72
N GLN A 8 0.57 5.32 -13.16
CA GLN A 8 -0.21 4.17 -13.62
C GLN A 8 -0.71 4.35 -15.06
N LEU A 9 -1.19 5.56 -15.41
CA LEU A 9 -1.65 5.87 -16.77
C LEU A 9 -0.54 5.71 -17.82
N ARG A 10 0.63 6.29 -17.55
CA ARG A 10 1.80 6.17 -18.44
C ARG A 10 2.28 4.73 -18.62
N ILE A 11 2.15 3.89 -17.60
CA ILE A 11 2.53 2.47 -17.67
C ILE A 11 1.46 1.67 -18.45
N LEU A 12 0.18 2.00 -18.25
CA LEU A 12 -0.93 1.36 -18.95
C LEU A 12 -0.82 1.54 -20.47
N GLU A 13 -0.35 2.69 -20.95
CA GLU A 13 -0.17 3.00 -22.38
C GLU A 13 0.96 2.22 -23.06
N LYS A 14 1.89 1.63 -22.29
CA LYS A 14 3.02 0.88 -22.87
C LYS A 14 2.53 -0.41 -23.50
N PHE A 15 3.17 -0.86 -24.58
CA PHE A 15 2.91 -2.18 -25.16
C PHE A 15 3.39 -3.32 -24.24
N LYS A 16 4.61 -3.22 -23.70
CA LYS A 16 5.22 -4.23 -22.83
C LYS A 16 5.73 -3.60 -21.53
N LEU A 17 5.49 -4.28 -20.41
CA LEU A 17 6.02 -3.88 -19.11
C LEU A 17 7.46 -4.33 -18.94
N SER A 18 8.29 -3.45 -18.38
CA SER A 18 9.64 -3.76 -17.94
C SER A 18 9.69 -4.04 -16.45
N CYS A 19 10.74 -4.71 -15.95
CA CYS A 19 10.94 -4.87 -14.50
C CYS A 19 11.00 -3.53 -13.75
N ARG A 20 11.44 -2.46 -14.43
CA ARG A 20 11.44 -1.10 -13.86
C ARG A 20 10.02 -0.57 -13.67
N ASP A 21 9.11 -0.91 -14.58
CA ASP A 21 7.71 -0.52 -14.44
C ASP A 21 7.07 -1.26 -13.27
N ILE A 22 7.35 -2.56 -13.10
CA ILE A 22 6.90 -3.33 -11.93
C ILE A 22 7.30 -2.63 -10.63
N ARG A 23 8.60 -2.32 -10.47
CA ARG A 23 9.12 -1.67 -9.25
C ARG A 23 8.52 -0.30 -8.94
N LYS A 24 7.98 0.40 -9.94
CA LYS A 24 7.42 1.75 -9.77
C LYS A 24 6.01 1.75 -9.18
N ILE A 25 5.28 0.64 -9.30
CA ILE A 25 3.86 0.52 -8.92
C ILE A 25 3.59 -0.81 -8.20
N PHE A 26 4.62 -1.36 -7.55
CA PHE A 26 4.51 -2.66 -6.87
C PHE A 26 3.83 -2.55 -5.50
N ASP A 27 3.99 -1.41 -4.85
CA ASP A 27 3.22 -1.00 -3.67
C ASP A 27 1.71 -1.02 -3.99
N ASP A 28 1.29 -0.34 -5.06
CA ASP A 28 -0.11 -0.34 -5.50
C ASP A 28 -0.60 -1.76 -5.83
N TYR A 29 0.27 -2.62 -6.36
CA TYR A 29 -0.05 -4.02 -6.68
C TYR A 29 -0.32 -4.85 -5.41
N VAL A 30 0.51 -4.66 -4.39
CA VAL A 30 0.40 -5.35 -3.11
C VAL A 30 -0.81 -4.88 -2.33
N ASP A 31 -1.09 -3.57 -2.34
CA ASP A 31 -2.22 -2.94 -1.64
C ASP A 31 -3.57 -3.10 -2.36
N ASP A 32 -3.57 -3.85 -3.48
CA ASP A 32 -4.73 -4.08 -4.35
C ASP A 32 -5.38 -2.79 -4.89
N GLU A 33 -4.57 -1.77 -5.14
CA GLU A 33 -5.01 -0.45 -5.63
C GLU A 33 -4.91 -0.30 -7.15
N LEU A 34 -4.40 -1.30 -7.87
CA LEU A 34 -4.30 -1.28 -9.32
C LEU A 34 -5.63 -1.59 -10.02
N ALA A 35 -5.84 -0.94 -11.17
CA ALA A 35 -6.91 -1.34 -12.09
C ALA A 35 -6.77 -2.83 -12.46
N PRO A 36 -7.88 -3.58 -12.64
CA PRO A 36 -7.82 -5.00 -13.01
C PRO A 36 -6.99 -5.28 -14.27
N THR A 37 -7.07 -4.39 -15.26
CA THR A 37 -6.31 -4.49 -16.52
C THR A 37 -4.81 -4.33 -16.30
N LEU A 38 -4.40 -3.37 -15.47
CA LEU A 38 -2.99 -3.14 -15.14
C LEU A 38 -2.45 -4.28 -14.27
N ARG A 39 -3.24 -4.74 -13.29
CA ARG A 39 -2.90 -5.87 -12.41
C ARG A 39 -2.60 -7.14 -13.21
N GLY A 40 -3.49 -7.53 -14.13
CA GLY A 40 -3.28 -8.71 -14.98
C GLY A 40 -2.03 -8.64 -15.86
N ARG A 41 -1.65 -7.43 -16.31
CA ARG A 41 -0.40 -7.23 -17.06
C ARG A 41 0.84 -7.38 -16.18
N LEU A 42 0.78 -6.90 -14.93
CA LEU A 42 1.84 -7.11 -13.95
C LEU A 42 1.98 -8.59 -13.62
N ASP A 43 0.87 -9.27 -13.33
CA ASP A 43 0.84 -10.72 -13.07
C ASP A 43 1.51 -11.50 -14.21
N THR A 44 1.17 -11.17 -15.46
CA THR A 44 1.79 -11.79 -16.63
C THR A 44 3.31 -11.61 -16.64
N HIS A 45 3.80 -10.38 -16.40
CA HIS A 45 5.24 -10.11 -16.37
C HIS A 45 5.94 -10.83 -15.21
N ILE A 46 5.36 -10.79 -14.01
CA ILE A 46 5.90 -11.44 -12.81
C ILE A 46 5.99 -12.94 -13.04
N ASN A 47 4.95 -13.57 -13.57
CA ASN A 47 4.92 -15.02 -13.81
C ASN A 47 5.96 -15.48 -14.86
N GLN A 48 6.37 -14.60 -15.77
CA GLN A 48 7.32 -14.91 -16.85
C GLN A 48 8.75 -14.43 -16.59
N CYS A 49 8.98 -13.64 -15.52
CA CYS A 49 10.27 -13.02 -15.26
C CYS A 49 10.84 -13.48 -13.90
N PRO A 50 11.86 -14.36 -13.88
CA PRO A 50 12.45 -14.87 -12.63
C PRO A 50 12.89 -13.76 -11.67
N ARG A 51 13.48 -12.68 -12.21
CA ARG A 51 13.90 -11.51 -11.41
C ARG A 51 12.73 -10.81 -10.72
N CYS A 52 11.55 -10.77 -11.35
CA CYS A 52 10.36 -10.17 -10.73
C CYS A 52 9.68 -11.13 -9.75
N GLN A 53 9.81 -12.44 -9.95
CA GLN A 53 9.38 -13.43 -8.96
C GLN A 53 10.21 -13.30 -7.67
N GLU A 54 11.53 -13.22 -7.78
CA GLU A 54 12.43 -13.00 -6.64
C GLU A 54 12.14 -11.67 -5.94
N PHE A 55 11.89 -10.60 -6.73
CA PHE A 55 11.51 -9.31 -6.18
C PHE A 55 10.20 -9.39 -5.39
N LYS A 56 9.16 -10.03 -5.95
CA LYS A 56 7.89 -10.27 -5.25
C LYS A 56 8.10 -11.06 -3.96
N ALA A 57 8.85 -12.16 -4.02
CA ALA A 57 9.13 -12.99 -2.86
C ALA A 57 9.83 -12.20 -1.74
N THR A 58 10.87 -11.43 -2.09
CA THR A 58 11.62 -10.61 -1.13
C THR A 58 10.75 -9.52 -0.53
N TYR A 59 9.95 -8.85 -1.35
CA TYR A 59 9.06 -7.78 -0.90
C TYR A 59 8.01 -8.31 0.07
N THR A 60 7.31 -9.40 -0.30
CA THR A 60 6.30 -10.02 0.56
C THR A 60 6.92 -10.52 1.86
N LEU A 61 8.09 -11.17 1.82
CA LEU A 61 8.80 -11.56 3.04
C LEU A 61 9.11 -10.38 3.96
N THR A 62 9.50 -9.23 3.39
CA THR A 62 9.76 -8.01 4.17
C THR A 62 8.49 -7.54 4.87
N MET A 63 7.33 -7.61 4.21
CA MET A 63 6.05 -7.27 4.81
C MET A 63 5.65 -8.24 5.91
N ASP A 64 5.80 -9.54 5.67
CA ASP A 64 5.47 -10.58 6.65
C ASP A 64 6.30 -10.39 7.93
N LEU A 65 7.62 -10.18 7.78
CA LEU A 65 8.52 -9.88 8.90
C LEU A 65 8.17 -8.56 9.60
N ALA A 66 7.77 -7.53 8.84
CA ALA A 66 7.32 -6.27 9.43
C ALA A 66 6.00 -6.43 10.21
N ALA A 67 5.10 -7.30 9.75
CA ALA A 67 3.85 -7.61 10.42
C ALA A 67 4.06 -8.44 11.70
N GLU A 68 5.15 -9.19 11.80
CA GLU A 68 5.56 -9.90 13.02
C GLU A 68 6.11 -8.98 14.11
N LEU A 69 6.44 -7.73 13.79
CA LEU A 69 6.87 -6.76 14.79
C LEU A 69 5.71 -6.53 15.78
N HIS A 70 5.98 -6.78 17.06
CA HIS A 70 5.00 -6.61 18.12
C HIS A 70 4.36 -5.21 18.05
N GLU A 71 3.03 -5.19 17.93
CA GLU A 71 2.25 -3.97 18.06
C GLU A 71 2.60 -3.29 19.39
N GLN A 72 3.32 -2.16 19.31
CA GLN A 72 3.49 -1.31 20.46
C GLN A 72 2.17 -0.58 20.68
N PRO A 73 1.63 -0.57 21.91
CA PRO A 73 0.40 0.15 22.18
C PRO A 73 0.62 1.62 21.82
N VAL A 74 -0.31 2.19 21.04
CA VAL A 74 -0.26 3.61 20.70
C VAL A 74 -0.23 4.41 22.01
N PRO A 75 0.75 5.32 22.21
CA PRO A 75 0.87 6.06 23.46
C PRO A 75 -0.41 6.82 23.80
N LEU A 76 -0.77 6.82 25.08
CA LEU A 76 -2.01 7.43 25.58
C LEU A 76 -2.13 8.92 25.19
N GLU A 77 -1.00 9.64 25.20
CA GLU A 77 -0.94 11.04 24.77
C GLU A 77 -1.37 11.20 23.30
N VAL A 78 -0.89 10.33 22.41
CA VAL A 78 -1.23 10.36 20.98
C VAL A 78 -2.72 10.04 20.80
N LYS A 79 -3.22 9.01 21.51
CA LYS A 79 -4.65 8.63 21.54
C LYS A 79 -5.55 9.79 21.95
N ASN A 80 -5.15 10.58 22.95
CA ASN A 80 -5.95 11.70 23.47
C ASN A 80 -5.85 12.95 22.60
N ARG A 81 -4.65 13.27 22.08
CA ARG A 81 -4.46 14.38 21.12
C ARG A 81 -5.28 14.18 19.85
N LEU A 82 -5.33 12.94 19.33
CA LEU A 82 -6.15 12.61 18.17
C LEU A 82 -7.64 12.82 18.45
N ARG A 83 -8.16 12.30 19.58
CA ARG A 83 -9.56 12.47 19.97
C ARG A 83 -9.94 13.93 20.13
N LEU A 84 -9.09 14.73 20.78
CA LEU A 84 -9.30 16.17 20.92
C LEU A 84 -9.40 16.87 19.55
N ALA A 85 -8.48 16.56 18.63
CA ALA A 85 -8.50 17.12 17.28
C ALA A 85 -9.76 16.71 16.50
N LEU A 86 -10.22 15.47 16.63
CA LEU A 86 -11.45 14.99 16.00
C LEU A 86 -12.69 15.68 16.58
N ASN A 87 -12.76 15.84 17.90
CA ASN A 87 -13.86 16.56 18.56
C ASN A 87 -13.95 18.01 18.04
N GLN A 88 -12.81 18.70 17.92
CA GLN A 88 -12.76 20.07 17.40
C GLN A 88 -13.15 20.15 15.91
N ARG A 89 -12.67 19.23 15.08
CA ARG A 89 -12.86 19.27 13.62
C ARG A 89 -14.24 18.83 13.19
N LEU A 90 -14.84 17.87 13.90
CA LEU A 90 -16.10 17.23 13.51
C LEU A 90 -17.28 17.62 14.43
N GLY A 91 -17.04 18.35 15.52
CA GLY A 91 -18.09 18.71 16.48
C GLY A 91 -18.65 17.52 17.26
N ILE A 92 -17.87 16.44 17.37
CA ILE A 92 -18.25 15.22 18.11
C ILE A 92 -17.64 15.24 19.53
N SER A 93 -18.08 14.31 20.38
CA SER A 93 -17.57 14.17 21.74
C SER A 93 -17.09 12.74 22.00
N LEU A 94 -15.85 12.47 21.60
CA LEU A 94 -15.15 11.24 21.95
C LEU A 94 -14.57 11.34 23.37
N PRO A 95 -14.79 10.35 24.25
CA PRO A 95 -14.16 10.30 25.57
C PRO A 95 -12.67 9.99 25.44
N MET A 96 -11.85 10.50 26.37
CA MET A 96 -10.41 10.22 26.42
C MET A 96 -10.15 8.72 26.59
N ALA A 97 -9.05 8.24 26.01
CA ALA A 97 -8.62 6.86 26.23
C ALA A 97 -8.18 6.67 27.68
N THR A 98 -8.42 5.46 28.19
CA THR A 98 -8.01 5.02 29.52
C THR A 98 -6.80 4.07 29.45
N GLU A 99 -6.56 3.45 28.30
CA GLU A 99 -5.44 2.53 28.00
C GLU A 99 -5.02 2.66 26.53
#